data_AF-A0A2E1UTX4-F1
#
_entry.id   AF-A0A2E1UTX4-F1
#
_cell.length_a   1.000
_cell.length_b   1.000
_cell.length_c   1.000
_cell.angle_alpha   90.00
_cell.angle_beta   90.00
_cell.angle_gamma   90.00
#
_symmetry.space_group_name_H-M   'P 1'
#
loop_
_entity.id
_entity.type
_entity.pdbx_description
1 polymer ?
#
loop_
_entity_poly.entity_id
_entity_poly.type
_entity_poly.pdbx_seq_one_letter_code
_entity_poly.pdbx_strand_id
1 'polypeptide(L)'
;MANVSQVKAQFATDVTATATTTIAALQTLGGAGNMTLAAAAATFGGTGSSQKVSLTSGGNISAVTFTITGTDSKGNAQSEDLTGPNATTVFSTKFYNTVTQIAADAAVGTNTSAGVLGGAGDLVSIIFGGRTRIRGMHGVLAGAGNLTFRDGSSTGTALLTLSASAGDLDPYIPDDGVLFPNGAYLTADQGDITGLTVFYDG
;
A
#
# COMPACT_ATOMS: atom_id res chain seq x y z
N MET A 1 10.64 -25.51 29.80
CA MET A 1 10.42 -24.77 28.54
C MET A 1 10.32 -23.30 28.88
N ALA A 2 11.18 -22.45 28.34
CA ALA A 2 11.06 -21.01 28.58
C ALA A 2 9.77 -20.50 27.92
N ASN A 3 8.94 -19.78 28.68
CA ASN A 3 7.76 -19.08 28.20
C ASN A 3 8.18 -17.89 27.31
N VAL A 4 8.74 -18.18 26.14
CA VAL A 4 8.98 -17.15 25.14
C VAL A 4 7.69 -17.00 24.35
N SER A 5 6.93 -15.94 24.62
CA SER A 5 5.79 -15.58 23.80
C SER A 5 6.27 -15.33 22.37
N GLN A 6 5.68 -16.04 21.41
CA GLN A 6 5.93 -15.84 19.97
C GLN A 6 5.09 -14.69 19.40
N VAL A 7 4.40 -13.93 20.25
CA VAL A 7 3.56 -12.82 19.83
C VAL A 7 4.43 -11.61 19.51
N LYS A 8 4.33 -11.15 18.26
CA LYS A 8 4.93 -9.93 17.73
C LYS A 8 3.82 -8.92 17.44
N ALA A 9 4.22 -7.68 17.14
CA ALA A 9 3.30 -6.61 16.81
C ALA A 9 3.71 -5.95 15.48
N GLN A 10 2.73 -5.59 14.67
CA GLN A 10 2.89 -4.75 13.49
C GLN A 10 2.07 -3.47 13.70
N PHE A 11 2.73 -2.33 13.62
CA PHE A 11 2.05 -1.03 13.61
C PHE A 11 1.77 -0.61 12.16
N ALA A 12 0.57 -0.09 11.91
CA ALA A 12 0.13 0.41 10.62
C ALA A 12 -0.50 1.80 10.79
N THR A 13 -0.13 2.73 9.92
CA THR A 13 -0.82 4.03 9.75
C THR A 13 -1.12 4.23 8.28
N ASP A 14 -2.01 5.17 8.00
CA ASP A 14 -2.12 5.81 6.69
C ASP A 14 -1.60 7.25 6.78
N VAL A 15 -1.12 7.80 5.67
CA VAL A 15 -0.52 9.14 5.61
C VAL A 15 -1.04 9.96 4.42
N THR A 16 -1.36 9.36 3.27
CA THR A 16 -1.60 10.16 2.05
C THR A 16 -2.98 9.92 1.46
N ALA A 17 -3.72 11.01 1.28
CA ALA A 17 -4.94 11.05 0.48
C ALA A 17 -4.67 10.94 -1.03
N THR A 18 -5.63 10.46 -1.81
CA THR A 18 -5.57 10.31 -3.27
C THR A 18 -5.10 11.60 -3.94
N ALA A 19 -3.98 11.53 -4.65
CA ALA A 19 -3.51 12.64 -5.49
C ALA A 19 -2.62 12.12 -6.61
N THR A 20 -2.78 12.72 -7.80
CA THR A 20 -2.07 12.33 -9.03
C THR A 20 -0.64 12.84 -9.11
N THR A 21 -0.20 13.62 -8.12
CA THR A 21 1.09 14.33 -8.11
C THR A 21 1.92 14.08 -6.86
N THR A 22 1.47 13.20 -5.95
CA THR A 22 2.16 12.88 -4.68
C THR A 22 3.60 12.42 -4.90
N ILE A 23 3.83 11.60 -5.92
CA ILE A 23 5.12 10.94 -6.15
C ILE A 23 5.97 11.76 -7.13
N ALA A 24 5.37 12.31 -8.17
CA ALA A 24 6.04 13.17 -9.13
C ALA A 24 5.04 14.19 -9.71
N ALA A 25 5.41 15.47 -9.71
CA ALA A 25 4.62 16.50 -10.36
C ALA A 25 4.58 16.29 -11.89
N LEU A 26 3.67 17.01 -12.55
CA LEU A 26 3.56 17.03 -14.01
C LEU A 26 4.89 17.42 -14.64
N GLN A 27 5.40 16.57 -15.52
CA GLN A 27 6.65 16.79 -16.23
C GLN A 27 6.66 16.12 -17.60
N THR A 28 7.63 16.52 -18.42
CA THR A 28 7.89 16.02 -19.76
C THR A 28 9.34 15.53 -19.80
N LEU A 29 9.57 14.39 -20.45
CA LEU A 29 10.92 13.87 -20.70
C LEU A 29 11.17 13.89 -22.21
N GLY A 30 12.27 14.54 -22.62
CA GLY A 30 12.63 14.63 -24.05
C GLY A 30 13.12 13.31 -24.67
N GLY A 31 13.28 12.27 -23.86
CA GLY A 31 13.74 10.93 -24.23
C GLY A 31 13.62 10.00 -23.03
N ALA A 32 14.23 8.81 -23.14
CA ALA A 32 14.34 7.88 -22.02
C ALA A 32 15.04 8.56 -20.82
N GLY A 33 14.56 8.31 -19.61
CA GLY A 33 15.11 8.92 -18.42
C GLY A 33 14.23 8.81 -17.18
N ASN A 34 14.74 9.32 -16.07
CA ASN A 34 14.03 9.28 -14.79
C ASN A 34 13.11 10.49 -14.64
N MET A 35 11.91 10.25 -14.11
CA MET A 35 11.07 11.32 -13.59
C MET A 35 11.70 11.92 -12.33
N THR A 36 11.54 13.23 -12.16
CA THR A 36 11.89 13.92 -10.92
C THR A 36 10.83 13.61 -9.86
N LEU A 37 11.27 12.98 -8.76
CA LEU A 37 10.39 12.57 -7.66
C LEU A 37 10.24 13.69 -6.62
N ALA A 38 9.05 13.80 -6.04
CA ALA A 38 8.76 14.64 -4.90
C ALA A 38 9.25 14.00 -3.59
N ALA A 39 9.40 14.79 -2.53
CA ALA A 39 9.86 14.29 -1.23
C ALA A 39 8.93 13.20 -0.64
N ALA A 40 7.62 13.26 -0.93
CA ALA A 40 6.65 12.27 -0.48
C ALA A 40 6.87 10.88 -1.12
N ALA A 41 7.63 10.76 -2.20
CA ALA A 41 8.03 9.46 -2.74
C ALA A 41 8.84 8.61 -1.74
N ALA A 42 9.48 9.26 -0.74
CA ALA A 42 10.23 8.57 0.30
C ALA A 42 9.33 7.82 1.31
N THR A 43 8.07 8.21 1.46
CA THR A 43 7.02 7.46 2.17
C THR A 43 5.66 8.11 1.92
N PHE A 44 4.74 7.38 1.30
CA PHE A 44 3.38 7.85 1.04
C PHE A 44 2.31 6.89 1.54
N GLY A 45 2.64 5.61 1.76
CA GLY A 45 1.71 4.62 2.29
C GLY A 45 1.45 4.74 3.79
N GLY A 46 2.31 5.44 4.53
CA GLY A 46 2.33 5.46 5.98
C GLY A 46 3.22 4.37 6.58
N THR A 47 3.29 4.32 7.91
CA THR A 47 4.13 3.31 8.58
C THR A 47 3.49 1.96 8.42
N GLY A 48 4.24 0.95 7.95
CA GLY A 48 3.73 -0.43 7.83
C GLY A 48 2.64 -0.62 6.78
N SER A 49 2.44 0.34 5.90
CA SER A 49 1.37 0.37 4.91
C SER A 49 1.89 0.72 3.51
N SER A 50 1.12 0.41 2.47
CA SER A 50 1.50 0.61 1.08
C SER A 50 0.27 0.83 0.20
N GLN A 51 0.46 1.53 -0.90
CA GLN A 51 -0.58 1.93 -1.83
C GLN A 51 -0.12 1.69 -3.28
N LYS A 52 -1.06 1.63 -4.21
CA LYS A 52 -0.72 1.59 -5.64
C LYS A 52 -0.22 2.95 -6.13
N VAL A 53 0.74 2.90 -7.03
CA VAL A 53 1.22 4.05 -7.78
C VAL A 53 0.29 4.28 -8.98
N SER A 54 -0.04 5.53 -9.23
CA SER A 54 -0.78 5.96 -10.42
C SER A 54 0.12 6.76 -11.35
N LEU A 55 -0.04 6.56 -12.66
CA LEU A 55 0.51 7.44 -13.68
C LEU A 55 -0.65 8.10 -14.41
N THR A 56 -0.65 9.42 -14.52
CA THR A 56 -1.71 10.18 -15.17
C THR A 56 -1.12 11.04 -16.28
N SER A 57 -1.73 11.00 -17.45
CA SER A 57 -1.35 11.86 -18.58
C SER A 57 -2.58 12.31 -19.35
N GLY A 58 -2.58 13.57 -19.80
CA GLY A 58 -3.63 14.09 -20.69
C GLY A 58 -3.44 13.67 -22.16
N GLY A 59 -2.29 13.09 -22.52
CA GLY A 59 -1.97 12.64 -23.86
C GLY A 59 -1.76 11.14 -23.97
N ASN A 60 -1.55 10.68 -25.21
CA ASN A 60 -1.25 9.28 -25.47
C ASN A 60 0.24 9.00 -25.36
N ILE A 61 0.62 8.24 -24.32
CA ILE A 61 1.96 7.70 -24.11
C ILE A 61 1.90 6.19 -23.85
N SER A 62 0.91 5.48 -24.40
CA SER A 62 0.75 4.03 -24.20
C SER A 62 1.81 3.17 -24.89
N ALA A 63 2.71 3.78 -25.65
CA ALA A 63 3.89 3.14 -26.22
C ALA A 63 5.14 3.25 -25.32
N VAL A 64 5.06 4.01 -24.22
CA VAL A 64 6.16 4.22 -23.26
C VAL A 64 5.99 3.26 -22.09
N THR A 65 7.06 2.57 -21.70
CA THR A 65 7.10 1.74 -20.49
C THR A 65 7.77 2.50 -19.36
N PHE A 66 7.14 2.50 -18.19
CA PHE A 66 7.69 3.06 -16.98
C PHE A 66 8.12 1.95 -16.03
N THR A 67 9.41 1.86 -15.72
CA THR A 67 9.92 1.00 -14.65
C THR A 67 9.82 1.74 -13.33
N ILE A 68 8.99 1.25 -12.42
CA ILE A 68 8.81 1.77 -11.06
C ILE A 68 9.63 0.91 -10.13
N THR A 69 10.51 1.52 -9.33
CA THR A 69 11.32 0.85 -8.31
C THR A 69 11.09 1.49 -6.95
N GLY A 70 10.96 0.67 -5.91
CA GLY A 70 10.68 1.13 -4.56
C GLY A 70 10.61 -0.02 -3.56
N THR A 71 9.90 0.20 -2.45
CA THR A 71 9.72 -0.83 -1.41
C THR A 71 8.25 -1.04 -1.04
N ASP A 72 7.92 -2.23 -0.55
CA ASP A 72 6.62 -2.54 0.05
C ASP A 72 6.48 -2.01 1.50
N SER A 73 5.42 -2.42 2.19
CA SER A 73 5.09 -2.01 3.56
C SER A 73 6.04 -2.58 4.62
N LYS A 74 6.84 -3.59 4.26
CA LYS A 74 7.87 -4.21 5.09
C LYS A 74 9.28 -3.72 4.74
N GLY A 75 9.41 -2.85 3.74
CA GLY A 75 10.69 -2.34 3.25
C GLY A 75 11.40 -3.30 2.29
N ASN A 76 10.73 -4.36 1.80
CA ASN A 76 11.32 -5.23 0.78
C ASN A 76 11.38 -4.49 -0.55
N ALA A 77 12.54 -4.51 -1.20
CA ALA A 77 12.72 -3.92 -2.51
C ALA A 77 11.92 -4.66 -3.59
N GLN A 78 11.32 -3.90 -4.50
CA GLN A 78 10.56 -4.43 -5.63
C GLN A 78 10.59 -3.45 -6.81
N SER A 79 10.36 -4.01 -7.99
CA SER A 79 10.24 -3.24 -9.23
C SER A 79 9.16 -3.84 -10.12
N GLU A 80 8.50 -3.02 -10.92
CA GLU A 80 7.62 -3.47 -12.00
C GLU A 80 7.64 -2.52 -13.19
N ASP A 81 7.27 -3.05 -14.35
CA ASP A 81 7.05 -2.26 -15.55
C ASP A 81 5.56 -1.95 -15.72
N LEU A 82 5.25 -0.69 -15.95
CA LEU A 82 3.90 -0.18 -16.14
C LEU A 82 3.81 0.57 -17.47
N THR A 83 2.97 0.09 -18.38
CA THR A 83 2.71 0.77 -19.66
C THR A 83 2.03 2.12 -19.41
N GLY A 84 2.46 3.15 -20.13
CA GLY A 84 1.97 4.51 -19.98
C GLY A 84 0.47 4.69 -20.30
N PRO A 85 -0.15 5.77 -19.80
CA PRO A 85 -1.55 6.10 -20.11
C PRO A 85 -1.84 6.47 -21.57
N ASN A 86 -3.12 6.40 -21.94
CA ASN A 86 -3.66 6.96 -23.19
C ASN A 86 -4.74 8.01 -22.87
N ALA A 87 -4.33 9.24 -22.53
CA ALA A 87 -5.21 10.31 -22.06
C ALA A 87 -6.06 9.89 -20.84
N THR A 88 -5.47 9.09 -19.95
CA THR A 88 -6.13 8.45 -18.80
C THR A 88 -5.16 8.35 -17.61
N THR A 89 -5.56 7.58 -16.60
CA THR A 89 -4.70 7.11 -15.51
C THR A 89 -4.53 5.59 -15.60
N VAL A 90 -3.31 5.11 -15.39
CA VAL A 90 -3.00 3.69 -15.20
C VAL A 90 -2.46 3.46 -13.79
N PHE A 91 -2.54 2.24 -13.30
CA PHE A 91 -2.17 1.88 -11.93
C PHE A 91 -1.18 0.72 -11.90
N SER A 92 -0.27 0.76 -10.94
CA SER A 92 0.61 -0.35 -10.63
C SER A 92 -0.18 -1.58 -10.16
N THR A 93 0.41 -2.76 -10.36
CA THR A 93 -0.14 -4.00 -9.78
C THR A 93 0.38 -4.17 -8.36
N LYS A 94 1.67 -3.83 -8.13
CA LYS A 94 2.27 -3.89 -6.79
C LYS A 94 1.89 -2.67 -5.95
N PHE A 95 1.99 -2.86 -4.63
CA PHE A 95 1.75 -1.83 -3.63
C PHE A 95 3.09 -1.37 -3.07
N TYR A 96 3.31 -0.06 -3.01
CA TYR A 96 4.55 0.56 -2.56
C TYR A 96 4.28 1.44 -1.34
N ASN A 97 5.25 1.48 -0.42
CA ASN A 97 5.34 2.53 0.59
C ASN A 97 6.26 3.65 0.11
N THR A 98 7.34 3.27 -0.57
CA THR A 98 8.35 4.19 -1.09
C THR A 98 8.55 3.93 -2.58
N VAL A 99 8.89 4.99 -3.31
CA VAL A 99 9.33 4.95 -4.70
C VAL A 99 10.66 5.69 -4.77
N THR A 100 11.70 4.98 -5.21
CA THR A 100 13.06 5.52 -5.33
C THR A 100 13.39 5.88 -6.78
N GLN A 101 12.67 5.31 -7.75
CA GLN A 101 12.83 5.62 -9.16
C GLN A 101 11.54 5.36 -9.94
N ILE A 102 11.26 6.25 -10.91
CA ILE A 102 10.35 5.99 -12.03
C ILE A 102 11.13 6.32 -13.30
N ALA A 103 11.49 5.31 -14.08
CA ALA A 103 12.25 5.44 -15.32
C ALA A 103 11.35 5.20 -16.52
N ALA A 104 11.29 6.15 -17.46
CA ALA A 104 10.64 5.97 -18.75
C ALA A 104 11.66 5.48 -19.79
N ASP A 105 11.27 4.52 -20.63
CA ASP A 105 12.11 3.96 -21.69
C ASP A 105 12.14 4.82 -22.98
N ALA A 106 11.30 5.84 -23.07
CA ALA A 106 11.18 6.75 -24.19
C ALA A 106 10.71 8.14 -23.75
N ALA A 107 10.56 9.06 -24.72
CA ALA A 107 10.10 10.41 -24.45
C ALA A 107 8.68 10.43 -23.86
N VAL A 108 8.50 11.16 -22.76
CA VAL A 108 7.21 11.42 -22.14
C VAL A 108 6.70 12.75 -22.70
N GLY A 109 6.12 12.69 -23.91
CA GLY A 109 5.80 13.85 -24.75
C GLY A 109 4.64 14.73 -24.27
N THR A 110 3.94 14.33 -23.22
CA THR A 110 2.85 15.10 -22.58
C THR A 110 3.10 15.21 -21.09
N ASN A 111 2.62 16.30 -20.47
CA ASN A 111 2.71 16.52 -19.04
C ASN A 111 2.12 15.31 -18.29
N THR A 112 3.00 14.49 -17.73
CA THR A 112 2.66 13.24 -17.05
C THR A 112 3.09 13.36 -15.60
N SER A 113 2.22 12.93 -14.69
CA SER A 113 2.48 12.93 -13.25
C SER A 113 2.41 11.53 -12.68
N ALA A 114 3.02 11.35 -11.51
CA ALA A 114 2.91 10.14 -10.73
C ALA A 114 2.31 10.44 -9.36
N GLY A 115 1.37 9.61 -8.94
CA GLY A 115 0.63 9.80 -7.72
C GLY A 115 0.32 8.50 -7.03
N VAL A 116 -0.63 8.55 -6.11
CA VAL A 116 -1.19 7.37 -5.44
C VAL A 116 -2.65 7.23 -5.80
N LEU A 117 -3.11 5.99 -5.93
CA LEU A 117 -4.53 5.69 -5.96
C LEU A 117 -5.07 5.76 -4.53
N GLY A 118 -6.28 6.27 -4.36
CA GLY A 118 -7.07 5.96 -3.17
C GLY A 118 -8.49 5.60 -3.56
N GLY A 119 -9.11 4.83 -2.67
CA GLY A 119 -10.30 4.05 -2.95
C GLY A 119 -10.40 2.88 -1.98
N ALA A 120 -11.48 2.11 -2.09
CA ALA A 120 -11.79 1.07 -1.14
C ALA A 120 -10.84 -0.13 -1.27
N GLY A 121 -10.15 -0.49 -0.19
CA GLY A 121 -9.16 -1.58 -0.17
C GLY A 121 -7.82 -1.28 -0.87
N ASP A 122 -7.53 -0.02 -1.19
CA ASP A 122 -6.30 0.38 -1.89
C ASP A 122 -5.11 0.64 -0.94
N LEU A 123 -5.33 0.55 0.38
CA LEU A 123 -4.28 0.50 1.40
C LEU A 123 -4.00 -0.95 1.78
N VAL A 124 -2.73 -1.35 1.77
CA VAL A 124 -2.28 -2.69 2.18
C VAL A 124 -1.21 -2.60 3.25
N SER A 125 -1.44 -3.25 4.39
CA SER A 125 -0.41 -3.50 5.41
C SER A 125 -0.12 -4.99 5.47
N ILE A 126 1.12 -5.39 5.23
CA ILE A 126 1.54 -6.78 5.43
C ILE A 126 1.70 -6.96 6.94
N ILE A 127 0.89 -7.79 7.59
CA ILE A 127 1.07 -8.08 9.02
C ILE A 127 2.23 -9.06 9.16
N PHE A 128 2.15 -10.18 8.43
CA PHE A 128 3.22 -11.16 8.33
C PHE A 128 3.07 -12.00 7.06
N GLY A 129 4.17 -12.24 6.34
CA GLY A 129 4.16 -12.98 5.07
C GLY A 129 4.16 -14.50 5.20
N GLY A 130 4.32 -15.04 6.41
CA GLY A 130 4.28 -16.48 6.68
C GLY A 130 3.01 -16.88 7.41
N ARG A 131 2.83 -18.19 7.64
CA ARG A 131 1.76 -18.71 8.49
C ARG A 131 1.72 -17.99 9.84
N THR A 132 0.58 -17.43 10.22
CA THR A 132 0.41 -16.71 11.49
C THR A 132 -1.01 -16.83 12.03
N ARG A 133 -1.18 -16.46 13.29
CA ARG A 133 -2.49 -16.17 13.87
C ARG A 133 -2.52 -14.72 14.32
N ILE A 134 -3.59 -14.01 14.02
CA ILE A 134 -3.88 -12.71 14.65
C ILE A 134 -4.42 -12.98 16.06
N ARG A 135 -3.79 -12.37 17.06
CA ARG A 135 -4.05 -12.57 18.50
C ARG A 135 -4.83 -11.43 19.13
N GLY A 136 -4.84 -10.28 18.51
CA GLY A 136 -5.45 -9.08 19.03
C GLY A 136 -5.09 -7.89 18.17
N MET A 137 -5.75 -6.77 18.40
CA MET A 137 -5.34 -5.49 17.85
C MET A 137 -5.97 -4.36 18.65
N HIS A 138 -5.35 -3.19 18.60
CA HIS A 138 -5.96 -1.96 19.07
C HIS A 138 -5.53 -0.80 18.19
N GLY A 139 -6.33 0.26 18.14
CA GLY A 139 -5.99 1.42 17.34
C GLY A 139 -7.04 2.51 17.36
N VAL A 140 -6.87 3.48 16.49
CA VAL A 140 -7.79 4.58 16.25
C VAL A 140 -8.04 4.67 14.75
N LEU A 141 -9.31 4.75 14.37
CA LEU A 141 -9.75 4.97 13.01
C LEU A 141 -10.20 6.42 12.80
N ALA A 142 -9.80 7.01 11.68
CA ALA A 142 -10.26 8.34 11.27
C ALA A 142 -11.60 8.27 10.50
N GLY A 143 -11.85 7.15 9.81
CA GLY A 143 -13.08 6.88 9.05
C GLY A 143 -13.85 5.70 9.63
N ALA A 144 -15.16 5.66 9.36
CA ALA A 144 -15.93 4.45 9.54
C ALA A 144 -15.72 3.55 8.32
N GLY A 145 -15.38 2.28 8.55
CA GLY A 145 -14.96 1.41 7.47
C GLY A 145 -14.71 -0.01 7.90
N ASN A 146 -14.25 -0.82 6.94
CA ASN A 146 -13.91 -2.21 7.15
C ASN A 146 -12.39 -2.40 7.15
N LEU A 147 -11.85 -2.91 8.25
CA LEU A 147 -10.51 -3.48 8.26
C LEU A 147 -10.62 -4.96 7.92
N THR A 148 -10.12 -5.35 6.76
CA THR A 148 -10.24 -6.71 6.26
C THR A 148 -8.88 -7.39 6.21
N PHE A 149 -8.71 -8.44 7.00
CA PHE A 149 -7.55 -9.30 6.97
C PHE A 149 -7.77 -10.47 6.02
N ARG A 150 -6.82 -10.62 5.11
CA ARG A 150 -6.83 -11.59 4.01
C ARG A 150 -5.66 -12.54 4.12
N ASP A 151 -5.91 -13.77 3.70
CA ASP A 151 -4.92 -14.84 3.66
C ASP A 151 -4.15 -14.85 2.35
N GLY A 152 -2.81 -14.90 2.43
CA GLY A 152 -1.90 -15.08 1.29
C GLY A 152 -1.58 -13.82 0.47
N SER A 153 -2.51 -12.88 0.31
CA SER A 153 -2.25 -11.59 -0.37
C SER A 153 -3.34 -10.54 -0.12
N SER A 154 -3.17 -9.33 -0.65
CA SER A 154 -4.18 -8.25 -0.62
C SER A 154 -5.46 -8.57 -1.39
N THR A 155 -5.45 -9.55 -2.30
CA THR A 155 -6.64 -10.02 -3.02
C THR A 155 -7.05 -11.44 -2.59
N GLY A 156 -6.39 -12.00 -1.59
CA GLY A 156 -6.67 -13.32 -1.05
C GLY A 156 -7.99 -13.39 -0.30
N THR A 157 -8.27 -14.58 0.25
CA THR A 157 -9.51 -14.86 0.99
C THR A 157 -9.57 -14.03 2.27
N ALA A 158 -10.63 -13.23 2.43
CA ALA A 158 -10.90 -12.55 3.69
C ALA A 158 -11.26 -13.57 4.78
N LEU A 159 -10.50 -13.58 5.88
CA LEU A 159 -10.73 -14.48 7.02
C LEU A 159 -11.18 -13.74 8.27
N LEU A 160 -10.89 -12.45 8.38
CA LEU A 160 -11.38 -11.59 9.46
C LEU A 160 -11.71 -10.22 8.88
N THR A 161 -12.95 -9.77 9.04
CA THR A 161 -13.36 -8.41 8.72
C THR A 161 -13.91 -7.76 9.98
N LEU A 162 -13.41 -6.57 10.28
CA LEU A 162 -13.86 -5.74 11.39
C LEU A 162 -14.50 -4.49 10.81
N SER A 163 -15.77 -4.30 11.10
CA SER A 163 -16.49 -3.06 10.80
C SER A 163 -16.47 -2.18 12.04
N ALA A 164 -15.99 -0.95 11.90
CA ALA A 164 -15.92 -0.01 13.00
C ALA A 164 -16.27 1.41 12.54
N SER A 165 -16.81 2.21 13.46
CA SER A 165 -16.90 3.65 13.27
C SER A 165 -15.53 4.30 13.43
N ALA A 166 -15.42 5.56 13.04
CA ALA A 166 -14.29 6.39 13.46
C ALA A 166 -14.19 6.42 15.00
N GLY A 167 -12.98 6.42 15.53
CA GLY A 167 -12.68 6.35 16.96
C GLY A 167 -11.82 5.16 17.35
N ASP A 168 -11.80 4.85 18.64
CA ASP A 168 -11.01 3.76 19.20
C ASP A 168 -11.54 2.39 18.73
N LEU A 169 -10.62 1.51 18.36
CA LEU A 169 -10.88 0.14 17.93
C LEU A 169 -10.12 -0.82 18.86
N ASP A 170 -10.84 -1.69 19.54
CA ASP A 170 -10.28 -2.77 20.38
C ASP A 170 -11.22 -4.00 20.32
N PRO A 171 -11.16 -4.78 19.22
CA PRO A 171 -12.08 -5.90 19.01
C PRO A 171 -11.71 -7.09 19.88
N TYR A 172 -12.73 -7.83 20.32
CA TYR A 172 -12.51 -9.16 20.87
C TYR A 172 -12.00 -10.12 19.79
N ILE A 173 -10.83 -10.73 20.02
CA ILE A 173 -10.29 -11.84 19.24
C ILE A 173 -10.33 -13.09 20.12
N PRO A 174 -10.80 -14.24 19.63
CA PRO A 174 -10.82 -15.48 20.41
C PRO A 174 -9.42 -15.87 20.91
N ASP A 175 -9.35 -16.58 22.04
CA ASP A 175 -8.10 -16.99 22.68
C ASP A 175 -7.12 -17.70 21.73
N ASP A 176 -7.66 -18.53 20.82
CA ASP A 176 -6.88 -19.26 19.83
C ASP A 176 -6.40 -18.41 18.65
N GLY A 177 -6.85 -17.16 18.54
CA GLY A 177 -6.59 -16.27 17.43
C GLY A 177 -7.30 -16.67 16.14
N VAL A 178 -7.21 -15.81 15.13
CA VAL A 178 -7.66 -16.12 13.76
C VAL A 178 -6.47 -16.58 12.93
N LEU A 179 -6.57 -17.76 12.35
CA LEU A 179 -5.47 -18.38 11.62
C LEU A 179 -5.40 -17.95 10.15
N PHE A 180 -4.21 -17.55 9.72
CA PHE A 180 -3.85 -17.23 8.34
C PHE A 180 -2.76 -18.19 7.87
N PRO A 181 -3.10 -19.28 7.15
CA PRO A 181 -2.14 -20.29 6.74
C PRO A 181 -1.06 -19.80 5.78
N ASN A 182 -1.33 -18.77 4.96
CA ASN A 182 -0.45 -18.31 3.88
C ASN A 182 0.10 -16.89 4.10
N GLY A 183 -0.15 -16.28 5.26
CA GLY A 183 0.22 -14.89 5.55
C GLY A 183 -0.98 -14.00 5.77
N ALA A 184 -0.84 -13.03 6.67
CA ALA A 184 -1.89 -12.08 7.03
C ALA A 184 -1.63 -10.71 6.39
N TYR A 185 -2.58 -10.26 5.58
CA TYR A 185 -2.55 -8.97 4.88
C TYR A 185 -3.78 -8.15 5.26
N LEU A 186 -3.58 -6.96 5.80
CA LEU A 186 -4.67 -6.03 6.10
C LEU A 186 -4.93 -5.16 4.86
N THR A 187 -6.19 -5.12 4.44
CA THR A 187 -6.72 -4.13 3.49
C THR A 187 -7.70 -3.22 4.19
N ALA A 188 -7.58 -1.92 3.96
CA ALA A 188 -8.49 -0.90 4.44
C ALA A 188 -8.64 0.20 3.37
N ASP A 189 -9.59 1.10 3.58
CA ASP A 189 -9.73 2.26 2.70
C ASP A 189 -8.71 3.31 3.11
N GLN A 190 -8.26 4.08 2.12
CA GLN A 190 -7.31 5.15 2.38
C GLN A 190 -7.97 6.24 3.26
N GLY A 191 -7.27 6.67 4.29
CA GLY A 191 -7.71 7.62 5.29
C GLY A 191 -8.34 6.98 6.52
N ASP A 192 -8.56 5.66 6.55
CA ASP A 192 -9.25 5.03 7.68
C ASP A 192 -8.33 4.81 8.89
N ILE A 193 -7.06 4.46 8.68
CA ILE A 193 -6.16 4.05 9.77
C ILE A 193 -5.32 5.24 10.25
N THR A 194 -5.71 5.85 11.37
CA THR A 194 -4.86 6.82 12.07
C THR A 194 -3.67 6.12 12.72
N GLY A 195 -3.92 4.97 13.36
CA GLY A 195 -2.89 4.11 13.91
C GLY A 195 -3.49 2.81 14.43
N LEU A 196 -2.93 1.68 14.02
CA LEU A 196 -3.38 0.34 14.39
C LEU A 196 -2.18 -0.53 14.74
N THR A 197 -2.21 -1.15 15.91
CA THR A 197 -1.27 -2.19 16.30
C THR A 197 -1.97 -3.53 16.19
N VAL A 198 -1.44 -4.44 15.38
CA VAL A 198 -1.93 -5.82 15.23
C VAL A 198 -0.94 -6.77 15.88
N PHE A 199 -1.42 -7.61 16.79
CA PHE A 199 -0.64 -8.65 17.45
C PHE A 199 -0.79 -9.97 16.70
N TYR A 200 0.33 -10.64 16.44
CA TYR A 200 0.36 -11.84 15.62
C TYR A 200 1.45 -12.82 16.05
N ASP A 201 1.31 -14.10 15.73
CA ASP A 201 2.36 -15.11 15.95
C ASP A 201 3.46 -14.96 14.89
N GLY A 202 4.74 -14.87 15.28
CA GLY A 202 5.83 -14.83 14.29
C GLY A 202 7.23 -15.12 14.79
#